data_AF-A0A9D2C0E0-F1
#
_entry.id   AF-A0A9D2C0E0-F1
#
_cell.length_a   1.000
_cell.length_b   1.000
_cell.length_c   1.000
_cell.angle_alpha   90.00
_cell.angle_beta   90.00
_cell.angle_gamma   90.00
#
_symmetry.space_group_name_H-M   'P 1'
#
loop_
_entity.id
_entity.type
_entity.pdbx_description
1 polymer ?
#
loop_
_entity_poly.entity_id
_entity_poly.type
_entity_poly.pdbx_seq_one_letter_code
_entity_poly.pdbx_strand_id
1 'polypeptide(L)' 'MSPLPERSLSLEEAVALAQELAGQGLSPSEAAKEAARHSGLRRGEVYAALVRAQEKG' A
#
# COMPACT_ATOMS: atom_id res chain seq x y z
N MET A 1 1.21 22.65 -19.82
CA MET A 1 1.54 21.69 -18.76
C MET A 1 0.76 20.43 -19.05
N SER A 2 1.42 19.35 -19.45
CA SER A 2 0.75 18.06 -19.66
C SER A 2 0.36 17.49 -18.29
N PRO A 3 -0.85 16.95 -18.10
CA PRO A 3 -1.20 16.25 -16.88
C PRO A 3 -0.27 15.03 -16.75
N LEU A 4 0.37 14.88 -15.59
CA LEU A 4 1.15 13.71 -15.27
C LEU A 4 0.23 12.48 -15.41
N PRO A 5 0.69 11.38 -16.06
CA PRO A 5 -0.13 10.18 -16.18
C PRO A 5 -0.58 9.77 -14.79
N GLU A 6 -1.82 9.33 -14.65
CA GLU A 6 -2.35 8.74 -13.41
C GLU A 6 -1.39 7.64 -12.97
N ARG A 7 -0.44 7.97 -12.10
CA ARG A 7 0.63 7.04 -11.72
C ARG A 7 0.00 6.04 -10.78
N SER A 8 -0.28 4.85 -11.31
CA SER A 8 -0.39 3.64 -10.49
C SER A 8 0.83 3.62 -9.56
N LEU A 9 0.59 3.66 -8.25
CA LEU A 9 1.68 3.56 -7.28
C LEU A 9 2.39 2.22 -7.48
N SER A 10 3.71 2.24 -7.36
CA SER A 10 4.51 1.03 -7.28
C SER A 10 4.14 0.20 -6.04
N LEU A 11 4.56 -1.07 -6.01
CA LEU A 11 4.32 -1.93 -4.85
C LEU A 11 4.96 -1.36 -3.58
N GLU A 12 6.15 -0.79 -3.67
CA GLU A 12 6.85 -0.18 -2.53
C GLU A 12 6.10 1.05 -2.00
N GLU A 13 5.62 1.93 -2.88
CA GLU A 13 4.79 3.08 -2.49
C GLU A 13 3.45 2.64 -1.86
N ALA A 14 2.82 1.60 -2.41
CA ALA A 14 1.60 1.04 -1.85
C ALA A 14 1.84 0.43 -0.45
N VAL A 15 2.98 -0.23 -0.24
CA VAL A 15 3.35 -0.79 1.07
C VAL A 15 3.64 0.33 2.07
N ALA A 16 4.36 1.38 1.67
CA ALA A 16 4.61 2.54 2.54
C ALA A 16 3.29 3.22 2.96
N LEU A 17 2.35 3.40 2.02
CA LEU A 17 1.02 3.91 2.32
C LEU A 17 0.26 2.99 3.27
N ALA A 18 0.33 1.67 3.08
CA ALA A 18 -0.29 0.70 3.98
C ALA A 18 0.35 0.72 5.38
N GLN A 19 1.65 0.97 5.51
CA GLN A 19 2.30 1.13 6.81
C GLN A 19 1.81 2.39 7.54
N GLU A 20 1.69 3.51 6.84
CA GLU A 20 1.12 4.75 7.39
C GLU A 20 -0.31 4.55 7.89
N LEU A 21 -1.16 3.93 7.07
CA LEU A 21 -2.54 3.64 7.42
C LEU A 21 -2.65 2.70 8.63
N ALA A 22 -1.79 1.67 8.69
CA ALA A 22 -1.72 0.79 9.85
C ALA A 22 -1.28 1.56 11.12
N GLY A 23 -0.33 2.50 10.98
CA GLY A 23 0.09 3.40 12.06
C GLY A 23 -1.00 4.35 12.54
N GLN A 24 -2.01 4.63 11.71
CA GLN A 24 -3.20 5.42 12.07
C GLN A 24 -4.29 4.59 12.76
N GLY A 25 -4.04 3.29 13.00
CA GLY A 25 -4.94 2.39 13.72
C GLY A 25 -5.76 1.45 12.85
N LEU A 26 -5.57 1.45 11.52
CA LEU A 26 -6.18 0.43 10.66
C LEU A 26 -5.51 -0.92 10.89
N SER A 27 -6.27 -2.01 10.74
CA SER A 27 -5.66 -3.33 10.69
C SER A 27 -4.79 -3.50 9.43
N PRO A 28 -3.74 -4.35 9.44
CA PRO A 28 -2.90 -4.58 8.26
C PRO A 28 -3.69 -4.97 6.99
N SER A 29 -4.81 -5.68 7.18
CA SER A 29 -5.71 -6.10 6.10
C SER A 29 -6.49 -4.92 5.49
N GLU A 30 -6.94 -3.98 6.32
CA GLU A 30 -7.64 -2.76 5.89
C GLU A 30 -6.68 -1.77 5.25
N ALA A 31 -5.50 -1.58 5.85
CA ALA A 31 -4.45 -0.72 5.31
C ALA A 31 -4.00 -1.19 3.91
N ALA A 32 -3.77 -2.50 3.74
CA ALA A 32 -3.44 -3.07 2.43
C ALA A 32 -4.59 -2.93 1.42
N LYS A 33 -5.85 -2.99 1.87
CA LYS A 33 -7.03 -2.80 1.00
C LYS A 33 -7.10 -1.36 0.49
N GLU A 34 -6.89 -0.40 1.36
CA GLU A 34 -6.95 1.01 0.99
C GLU A 34 -5.77 1.38 0.08
N ALA A 35 -4.55 0.98 0.43
CA ALA A 35 -3.39 1.18 -0.43
C ALA A 35 -3.52 0.52 -1.81
N ALA A 36 -4.14 -0.67 -1.89
CA ALA A 36 -4.46 -1.30 -3.17
C ALA A 36 -5.44 -0.48 -4.04
N ARG A 37 -6.40 0.22 -3.43
CA ARG A 37 -7.32 1.12 -4.17
C ARG A 37 -6.60 2.33 -4.76
N HIS A 38 -5.64 2.90 -4.03
CA HIS A 38 -4.86 4.06 -4.50
C HIS A 38 -3.77 3.68 -5.52
N SER A 39 -3.24 2.46 -5.43
CA SER A 39 -2.16 1.97 -6.30
C SER A 39 -2.65 1.29 -7.58
N GLY A 40 -3.87 0.77 -7.59
CA GLY A 40 -4.35 -0.12 -8.65
C GLY A 40 -3.77 -1.54 -8.57
N LEU A 41 -3.00 -1.85 -7.52
CA LEU A 41 -2.41 -3.17 -7.29
C LEU A 41 -3.41 -4.12 -6.63
N ARG A 42 -3.08 -5.42 -6.63
CA ARG A 42 -3.88 -6.41 -5.93
C ARG A 42 -3.65 -6.28 -4.42
N ARG A 43 -4.73 -6.22 -3.65
CA ARG A 43 -4.67 -6.23 -2.17
C ARG A 43 -3.77 -7.33 -1.61
N GLY A 44 -3.81 -8.53 -2.21
CA GLY A 44 -3.00 -9.66 -1.76
C GLY A 44 -1.49 -9.42 -1.90
N GLU A 45 -1.05 -8.72 -2.95
CA GLU A 45 0.36 -8.34 -3.13
C GLU A 45 0.79 -7.31 -2.08
N VAL A 46 -0.01 -6.25 -1.91
CA VAL A 46 0.26 -5.20 -0.92
C VAL A 46 0.28 -5.79 0.49
N TYR A 47 -0.68 -6.66 0.82
CA TYR A 47 -0.75 -7.31 2.13
C TYR A 47 0.45 -8.22 2.40
N ALA A 48 0.82 -9.07 1.44
CA ALA A 48 1.97 -9.96 1.61
C ALA A 48 3.29 -9.17 1.77
N ALA A 49 3.45 -8.09 1.01
CA ALA A 49 4.62 -7.23 1.11
C ALA A 49 4.63 -6.42 2.43
N LEU A 50 3.47 -5.92 2.88
CA LEU A 50 3.30 -5.25 4.17
C LEU A 50 3.71 -6.16 5.33
N VAL A 51 3.16 -7.37 5.40
CA VAL A 51 3.48 -8.33 6.47
C VAL A 51 4.97 -8.67 6.47
N ARG A 52 5.55 -8.96 5.30
CA ARG A 52 7.00 -9.22 5.17
C ARG A 52 7.86 -8.03 5.61
N ALA A 53 7.39 -6.81 5.37
CA ALA A 53 8.09 -5.60 5.80
C ALA A 53 8.01 -5.41 7.32
N GLN A 54 6.90 -5.81 7.96
CA GLN A 54 6.72 -5.76 9.41
C GLN A 54 7.53 -6.85 10.15
N GLU A 55 7.70 -8.03 9.56
CA GLU A 55 8.51 -9.12 10.13
C GLU A 55 10.03 -8.85 10.09
N LYS A 56 10.47 -7.93 9.22
CA LYS A 56 11.88 -7.52 9.07
C LYS A 56 12.25 -6.29 9.89
N GLY A 57 11.29 -5.66 10.57
CA GLY A 57 11.48 -4.48 11.42
C GLY A 57 11.80 -4.81 12.87
#